data_AF-A0A1Q7YXM3-F1
#
_entry.id   AF-A0A1Q7YXM3-F1
#
_cell.length_a   1.000
_cell.length_b   1.000
_cell.length_c   1.000
_cell.angle_alpha   90.00
_cell.angle_beta   90.00
_cell.angle_gamma   90.00
#
_symmetry.space_group_name_H-M   'P 1'
#
loop_
_entity.id
_entity.type
_entity.pdbx_description
1 polymer ?
#
loop_
_entity_poly.entity_id
_entity_poly.type
_entity_poly.pdbx_seq_one_letter_code
_entity_poly.pdbx_strand_id
1 'polypeptide(L)'
;MPNLEKHVEAGVLVGTSELSQLSSDGVAYIQIDAPRYSYYLDPTWRSWIRTELESDPDKALDDALRADNCLLAGRPPRRRRLGHPLVPGKQPEPLEC
;
A
#
# COMPACT_ATOMS: atom_id res chain seq x y z
N MET A 1 -11.11 10.24 -14.48
CA MET A 1 -10.49 11.44 -13.84
C MET A 1 -9.08 11.68 -14.39
N PRO A 2 -8.77 12.82 -15.02
CA PRO A 2 -7.42 13.09 -15.47
C PRO A 2 -6.48 13.23 -14.25
N ASN A 3 -5.35 12.50 -14.27
CA ASN A 3 -4.29 12.46 -13.23
C ASN A 3 -4.52 11.55 -11.99
N LEU A 4 -5.32 10.47 -12.07
CA LEU A 4 -5.44 9.51 -10.96
C LEU A 4 -4.07 8.92 -10.54
N GLU A 5 -3.24 8.56 -11.51
CA GLU A 5 -1.88 8.03 -11.28
C GLU A 5 -1.01 8.99 -10.46
N LYS A 6 -1.00 10.29 -10.80
CA LYS A 6 -0.22 11.30 -10.05
C LYS A 6 -0.66 11.43 -8.59
N HIS A 7 -1.95 11.29 -8.31
CA HIS A 7 -2.45 11.34 -6.93
C HIS A 7 -2.08 10.09 -6.14
N VAL A 8 -2.03 8.93 -6.80
CA VAL A 8 -1.57 7.67 -6.19
C VAL A 8 -0.08 7.76 -5.87
N GLU A 9 0.75 8.23 -6.81
CA GLU A 9 2.19 8.44 -6.60
C GLU A 9 2.47 9.42 -5.44
N ALA A 10 1.74 10.54 -5.39
CA ALA A 10 1.84 11.49 -4.29
C ALA A 10 1.46 10.86 -2.94
N GLY A 11 0.43 10.01 -2.92
CA GLY A 11 0.03 9.26 -1.73
C GLY A 11 1.12 8.30 -1.24
N VAL A 12 1.76 7.57 -2.16
CA VAL A 12 2.90 6.69 -1.83
C VAL A 12 4.07 7.48 -1.27
N LEU A 13 4.40 8.63 -1.87
CA LEU A 13 5.49 9.50 -1.39
C LEU A 13 5.23 10.02 0.03
N VAL A 14 4.03 10.54 0.29
CA VAL A 14 3.68 11.05 1.63
C VAL A 14 3.72 9.92 2.65
N GLY A 15 3.08 8.79 2.34
CA GLY A 15 3.01 7.67 3.28
C GLY A 15 4.38 7.05 3.58
N THR A 16 5.29 6.92 2.60
CA THR A 16 6.64 6.40 2.86
C THR A 16 7.46 7.32 3.77
N SER A 17 7.32 8.63 3.62
CA SER A 17 7.91 9.62 4.51
C SER A 17 7.36 9.51 5.94
N GLU A 18 6.04 9.40 6.08
CA GLU A 18 5.39 9.23 7.40
C GLU A 18 5.80 7.92 8.08
N LEU A 19 5.85 6.81 7.36
CA LEU A 19 6.33 5.53 7.88
C LEU A 19 7.78 5.62 8.39
N SER A 20 8.64 6.33 7.66
CA SER A 20 10.04 6.55 8.04
C SER A 20 10.16 7.41 9.30
N GLN A 21 9.36 8.47 9.41
CA GLN A 21 9.32 9.33 10.57
C GLN A 21 8.81 8.59 11.81
N LEU A 22 7.65 7.93 11.71
CA LEU A 22 7.06 7.15 12.81
C LEU A 22 8.03 6.07 13.32
N SER A 23 8.73 5.38 12.42
CA SER A 23 9.73 4.41 12.85
C SER A 23 10.94 5.06 13.53
N SER A 24 11.36 6.24 13.08
CA SER A 24 12.48 6.98 13.69
C SER A 24 12.13 7.44 15.11
N ASP A 25 10.85 7.79 15.33
CA ASP A 25 10.29 8.13 16.64
C ASP A 25 10.08 6.91 17.56
N GLY A 26 10.42 5.70 17.09
CA GLY A 26 10.36 4.48 17.87
C GLY A 26 8.99 3.81 17.92
N VAL A 27 8.05 4.20 17.05
CA VAL A 27 6.74 3.54 16.94
C VAL A 27 6.94 2.10 16.48
N ALA A 28 6.60 1.15 17.37
CA ALA A 28 6.85 -0.27 17.15
C ALA A 28 5.78 -0.96 16.29
N TYR A 29 4.62 -0.33 16.13
CA TYR A 29 3.49 -0.86 15.37
C TYR A 29 2.75 0.28 14.66
N ILE A 30 2.62 0.17 13.34
CA ILE A 30 1.90 1.12 12.51
C ILE A 30 0.80 0.35 11.80
N GLN A 31 -0.44 0.83 11.93
CA GLN A 31 -1.58 0.32 11.21
C GLN A 31 -1.87 1.22 10.01
N ILE A 32 -2.07 0.61 8.85
CA ILE A 32 -2.45 1.30 7.62
C ILE A 32 -3.87 0.84 7.29
N ASP A 33 -4.82 1.76 7.39
CA ASP A 33 -6.21 1.46 7.08
C ASP A 33 -6.46 1.71 5.60
N ALA A 34 -6.95 0.67 4.92
CA ALA A 34 -7.33 0.74 3.52
C ALA A 34 -8.83 0.42 3.36
N PRO A 35 -9.73 1.29 3.86
CA PRO A 35 -11.16 0.97 4.00
C PRO A 35 -11.88 0.73 2.67
N ARG A 36 -11.27 1.11 1.54
CA ARG A 36 -11.84 0.98 0.19
C ARG A 36 -11.58 -0.37 -0.46
N TYR A 37 -10.81 -1.28 0.14
CA TYR A 37 -10.57 -2.60 -0.48
C TYR A 37 -11.86 -3.42 -0.69
N SER A 38 -12.86 -3.22 0.18
CA SER A 38 -14.17 -3.83 0.03
C SER A 38 -14.89 -3.41 -1.25
N TYR A 39 -14.56 -2.26 -1.84
CA TYR A 39 -15.22 -1.74 -3.03
C TYR A 39 -14.85 -2.55 -4.28
N TYR A 40 -13.68 -3.18 -4.28
CA TYR A 40 -13.24 -4.04 -5.38
C TYR A 40 -13.88 -5.43 -5.33
N LEU A 41 -14.54 -5.79 -4.23
CA LEU A 41 -15.15 -7.12 -4.02
C LEU A 41 -16.68 -7.08 -4.16
N ASP A 42 -17.32 -6.05 -3.61
CA ASP A 42 -18.78 -5.95 -3.61
C ASP A 42 -19.32 -5.58 -5.02
N PRO A 43 -20.31 -6.29 -5.55
CA PRO A 43 -20.86 -6.02 -6.89
C PRO A 43 -21.42 -4.60 -7.06
N THR A 44 -22.03 -4.03 -6.01
CA THR A 44 -22.62 -2.69 -6.03
C THR A 44 -21.53 -1.65 -6.18
N TRP A 45 -20.46 -1.77 -5.39
CA TRP A 45 -19.32 -0.85 -5.45
C TRP A 45 -18.51 -1.01 -6.74
N ARG A 46 -18.33 -2.24 -7.23
CA ARG A 46 -17.73 -2.47 -8.55
C ARG A 46 -18.54 -1.84 -9.68
N SER A 47 -19.87 -1.87 -9.60
CA SER A 47 -20.73 -1.16 -10.57
C SER A 47 -20.52 0.35 -10.49
N TRP A 48 -20.52 0.90 -9.28
CA TRP A 48 -20.29 2.33 -9.04
C TRP A 48 -18.91 2.79 -9.54
N ILE A 49 -17.85 1.99 -9.36
CA ILE A 49 -16.51 2.30 -9.91
C ILE A 49 -16.56 2.38 -11.45
N ARG A 50 -17.29 1.48 -12.11
CA ARG A 50 -17.42 1.51 -13.57
C ARG A 50 -18.20 2.71 -14.08
N THR A 51 -19.30 3.06 -13.41
CA THR A 51 -20.22 4.11 -13.91
C THR A 51 -19.80 5.50 -13.47
N GLU A 52 -19.46 5.70 -12.20
CA GLU A 52 -19.21 7.02 -11.64
C GLU A 52 -17.74 7.44 -11.74
N LEU A 53 -16.81 6.48 -11.61
CA LEU A 53 -15.37 6.76 -11.76
C LEU A 53 -14.87 6.50 -13.18
N GLU A 54 -15.71 5.96 -14.06
CA GLU A 54 -15.38 5.58 -15.44
C GLU A 54 -14.09 4.72 -15.50
N SER A 55 -13.96 3.80 -14.55
CA SER A 55 -12.74 3.03 -14.34
C SER A 55 -13.03 1.52 -14.30
N ASP A 56 -12.05 0.73 -14.72
CA ASP A 56 -12.12 -0.72 -14.56
C ASP A 56 -11.75 -1.10 -13.12
N PRO A 57 -12.67 -1.70 -12.33
CA PRO A 57 -12.40 -2.06 -10.94
C PRO A 57 -11.27 -3.09 -10.79
N ASP A 58 -11.01 -3.92 -11.79
CA ASP A 58 -9.92 -4.91 -11.70
C ASP A 58 -8.56 -4.23 -11.88
N LYS A 59 -8.43 -3.37 -12.90
CA LYS A 59 -7.25 -2.50 -13.05
C LYS A 59 -7.02 -1.60 -11.84
N ALA A 60 -8.10 -1.01 -11.30
CA ALA A 60 -8.01 -0.13 -10.13
C ALA A 60 -7.57 -0.89 -8.85
N LEU A 61 -7.90 -2.18 -8.72
CA LEU A 61 -7.39 -3.03 -7.66
C LEU A 61 -5.89 -3.30 -7.84
N ASP A 62 -5.45 -3.65 -9.06
CA ASP A 62 -4.03 -3.87 -9.35
C ASP A 62 -3.18 -2.62 -9.06
N ASP A 63 -3.70 -1.44 -9.41
CA ASP A 63 -3.07 -0.16 -9.13
C ASP A 63 -2.96 0.12 -7.62
N ALA A 64 -4.02 -0.16 -6.85
CA ALA A 64 -4.02 -0.02 -5.41
C ALA A 64 -3.02 -0.98 -4.74
N LEU A 65 -3.00 -2.25 -5.13
CA LEU A 65 -2.07 -3.25 -4.63
C LEU A 65 -0.61 -2.87 -4.90
N ARG A 66 -0.32 -2.36 -6.10
CA ARG A 66 1.03 -1.88 -6.46
C ARG A 66 1.45 -0.71 -5.58
N ALA A 67 0.59 0.29 -5.43
CA ALA A 67 0.87 1.46 -4.60
C ALA A 67 1.14 1.08 -3.14
N ASP A 68 0.33 0.21 -2.56
CA ASP A 68 0.51 -0.26 -1.17
C ASP A 68 1.80 -1.07 -1.02
N ASN A 69 2.14 -1.91 -2.00
CA ASN A 69 3.41 -2.63 -1.99
C ASN A 69 4.61 -1.68 -2.06
N CYS A 70 4.53 -0.61 -2.85
CA CYS A 70 5.56 0.43 -2.91
C CYS A 70 5.69 1.20 -1.59
N LEU A 71 4.56 1.59 -1.00
CA LEU A 71 4.51 2.18 0.33
C LEU A 71 5.21 1.30 1.37
N LEU A 72 4.90 0.00 1.36
CA LEU A 72 5.46 -0.97 2.30
C LEU A 72 6.92 -1.33 2.00
N ALA A 73 7.41 -1.17 0.77
CA ALA A 73 8.82 -1.41 0.44
C ALA A 73 9.76 -0.42 1.15
N GLY A 74 9.29 0.81 1.39
CA GLY A 74 10.01 1.82 2.18
C GLY A 74 10.04 1.55 3.68
N ARG A 75 9.44 0.45 4.18
CA ARG A 75 9.41 0.17 5.61
C ARG A 75 10.81 -0.13 6.15
N PRO A 76 11.13 0.32 7.38
CA PRO A 76 12.37 -0.07 8.04
C PRO A 76 12.43 -1.58 8.25
N PRO A 77 13.64 -2.18 8.23
CA PRO A 77 13.79 -3.59 8.50
C PRO A 77 13.23 -3.93 9.88
N ARG A 78 12.52 -5.07 9.98
CA ARG A 78 11.97 -5.52 11.27
C ARG A 78 13.08 -5.53 12.32
N ARG A 79 12.91 -4.75 13.39
CA ARG A 79 13.79 -4.87 14.57
C ARG A 79 13.75 -6.32 15.03
N ARG A 80 14.93 -6.94 15.10
CA ARG A 80 15.11 -8.33 15.51
C ARG A 80 14.43 -8.51 16.88
N ARG A 81 13.42 -9.37 16.99
CA ARG A 81 12.99 -9.84 18.31
C ARG A 81 14.17 -10.60 18.91
N LEU A 82 14.69 -10.13 20.04
CA LEU A 82 15.67 -10.89 20.82
C LEU A 82 15.08 -12.28 21.11
N GLY A 83 15.80 -13.33 20.73
CA GLY A 83 15.43 -14.73 21.01
C GLY A 83 14.61 -15.48 19.96
N HIS A 84 14.23 -14.86 18.83
CA HIS A 84 13.53 -15.58 17.74
C HIS A 84 14.49 -15.95 16.60
N PRO A 85 14.55 -17.24 16.16
CA PRO A 85 15.40 -17.64 15.04
C PRO A 85 15.09 -16.84 13.78
N LEU A 86 16.14 -16.50 13.03
CA LEU A 86 15.97 -15.96 11.68
C LEU A 86 15.34 -17.06 10.82
N VAL A 87 14.06 -16.90 10.47
CA VAL A 87 13.54 -17.58 9.29
C VAL A 87 14.16 -16.87 8.09
N PRO A 88 14.84 -17.56 7.17
CA PRO A 88 15.32 -16.95 5.92
C PRO A 88 14.09 -16.45 5.15
N GLY A 89 13.75 -15.17 5.33
CA GLY A 89 12.77 -14.50 4.50
C GLY A 89 13.39 -14.34 3.13
N LYS A 90 12.71 -14.80 2.08
CA LYS A 90 13.04 -14.42 0.72
C LYS A 90 13.07 -12.90 0.68
N GLN A 91 14.20 -12.30 0.28
CA GLN A 91 14.24 -10.88 -0.04
C GLN A 91 13.12 -10.65 -1.08
N PRO A 92 12.16 -9.77 -0.83
CA PRO A 92 11.17 -9.47 -1.85
C PRO A 92 11.95 -8.98 -3.09
N GLU A 93 11.59 -9.49 -4.26
CA GLU A 93 12.11 -8.97 -5.53
C GLU A 93 11.87 -7.44 -5.54
N PRO A 94 12.78 -6.63 -6.11
CA PRO A 94 12.56 -5.20 -6.23
C PRO A 94 11.23 -4.95 -6.93
N LEU A 95 10.31 -4.28 -6.23
CA LEU A 95 9.08 -3.81 -6.85
C LEU A 95 9.45 -2.60 -7.72
N GLU A 96 9.07 -2.62 -9.00
CA GLU A 96 9.06 -1.41 -9.81
C GLU A 96 8.03 -0.44 -9.21
N CYS A 97 8.57 0.51 -8.47
CA CYS A 97 7.97 1.75 -8.02
C CYS A 97 8.67 2.87 -8.81
#